data_AF-A0A7Y9XJT2-F1
#
_entry.id   AF-A0A7Y9XJT2-F1
#
_cell.length_a   1.000
_cell.length_b   1.000
_cell.length_c   1.000
_cell.angle_alpha   90.00
_cell.angle_beta   90.00
_cell.angle_gamma   90.00
#
_symmetry.space_group_name_H-M   'P 1'
#
loop_
_entity.id
_entity.type
_entity.pdbx_description
1 polymer ?
#
loop_
_entity_poly.entity_id
_entity_poly.type
_entity_poly.pdbx_seq_one_letter_code
_entity_poly.pdbx_strand_id
1 'polypeptide(L)'
;MTNEAGVNPVEAMSEAQEAEALAEAMVFLGTDFEAAVEGLVGAVSEHVTGGLEDYEIDTVTHIRRVAENGISLAQNVQGADLAITDTDHENAEEYQEGLEALDIQINF
;
A
#
# COMPACT_ATOMS: atom_id res chain seq x y z
N MET A 1 1.95 -14.00 -19.48
CA MET A 1 0.86 -13.06 -19.14
C MET A 1 -0.01 -13.80 -18.16
N THR A 2 0.16 -13.53 -16.87
CA THR A 2 -0.50 -14.27 -15.80
C THR A 2 -1.47 -13.36 -15.07
N ASN A 3 -2.72 -13.80 -15.04
CA ASN A 3 -3.76 -13.48 -14.08
C ASN A 3 -4.33 -12.05 -14.09
N GLU A 4 -5.29 -11.81 -14.98
CA GLU A 4 -6.60 -11.32 -14.52
C GLU A 4 -7.21 -12.44 -13.64
N ALA A 5 -6.70 -12.61 -12.42
CA ALA A 5 -7.48 -13.29 -11.41
C ALA A 5 -8.50 -12.25 -10.96
N GLY A 6 -9.79 -12.56 -11.09
CA GLY A 6 -10.87 -11.77 -10.51
C GLY A 6 -10.69 -11.74 -9.00
N VAL A 7 -9.89 -10.79 -8.53
CA VAL A 7 -9.71 -10.50 -7.11
C VAL A 7 -10.91 -9.66 -6.69
N ASN A 8 -11.46 -9.96 -5.52
CA ASN A 8 -12.54 -9.17 -4.94
C ASN A 8 -11.98 -7.79 -4.55
N PRO A 9 -12.48 -6.68 -5.13
CA PRO A 9 -11.97 -5.34 -4.83
C PRO A 9 -12.01 -4.99 -3.33
N VAL A 10 -12.99 -5.50 -2.58
CA VAL A 10 -13.09 -5.26 -1.13
C VAL A 10 -11.96 -5.94 -0.36
N GLU A 11 -11.61 -7.17 -0.75
CA GLU A 11 -10.53 -7.93 -0.13
C GLU A 11 -9.16 -7.31 -0.45
N ALA A 12 -8.94 -6.93 -1.72
CA ALA A 12 -7.73 -6.23 -2.15
C ALA A 12 -7.56 -4.87 -1.48
N MET A 13 -8.63 -4.08 -1.33
CA MET A 13 -8.58 -2.81 -0.59
C MET A 13 -8.21 -3.03 0.88
N SER A 14 -8.74 -4.09 1.52
CA SER A 14 -8.41 -4.41 2.91
C SER A 14 -6.94 -4.80 3.06
N GLU A 15 -6.43 -5.69 2.20
CA GLU A 15 -5.01 -6.10 2.22
C GLU A 15 -4.08 -4.93 1.90
N ALA A 16 -4.48 -4.03 0.98
CA ALA A 16 -3.72 -2.83 0.67
C ALA A 16 -3.65 -1.86 1.86
N GLN A 17 -4.74 -1.70 2.62
CA GLN A 17 -4.75 -0.90 3.86
C GLN A 17 -3.84 -1.50 4.93
N GLU A 18 -3.84 -2.83 5.10
CA GLU A 18 -2.92 -3.51 6.01
C GLU A 18 -1.46 -3.32 5.60
N ALA A 19 -1.17 -3.40 4.30
CA ALA A 19 0.16 -3.15 3.76
C ALA A 19 0.62 -1.69 3.96
N GLU A 20 -0.28 -0.71 3.77
CA GLU A 20 -0.02 0.71 4.06
C GLU A 20 0.28 0.92 5.54
N ALA A 21 -0.53 0.36 6.44
CA ALA A 21 -0.31 0.46 7.89
C ALA A 21 1.02 -0.17 8.33
N LEU A 22 1.42 -1.30 7.74
CA LEU A 22 2.74 -1.90 8.00
C LEU A 22 3.87 -1.00 7.49
N ALA A 23 3.70 -0.37 6.33
CA ALA A 23 4.68 0.55 5.76
C ALA A 23 4.81 1.83 6.61
N GLU A 24 3.71 2.34 7.17
CA GLU A 24 3.72 3.43 8.16
C GLU A 24 4.42 3.01 9.46
N ALA A 25 4.18 1.79 9.94
CA ALA A 25 4.85 1.24 11.12
C ALA A 25 6.39 1.20 10.95
N MET A 26 6.87 0.98 9.72
CA MET A 26 8.32 1.04 9.41
C MET A 26 8.89 2.45 9.58
N VAL A 27 8.11 3.52 9.37
CA VAL A 27 8.57 4.90 9.62
C VAL A 27 8.85 5.11 11.11
N PHE A 28 7.95 4.61 11.96
CA PHE A 28 8.15 4.65 13.41
C PHE A 28 9.35 3.79 13.84
N LEU A 29 9.52 2.61 13.25
CA LEU A 29 10.69 1.76 13.50
C LEU A 29 12.00 2.48 13.19
N GLY A 30 12.05 3.25 12.09
CA GLY A 30 13.23 4.05 11.74
C GLY A 30 13.57 5.07 12.84
N THR A 31 12.57 5.78 13.35
CA THR A 31 12.73 6.75 14.45
C THR A 31 13.21 6.09 15.74
N ASP A 32 12.59 4.96 16.12
CA ASP A 32 12.98 4.22 17.33
C ASP A 32 14.40 3.67 17.23
N PHE A 33 14.80 3.27 16.02
CA PHE A 33 16.14 2.79 15.73
C PHE A 33 17.20 3.90 15.80
N GLU A 34 16.94 5.09 15.23
CA GLU A 34 17.80 6.28 15.39
C GLU A 34 18.05 6.57 16.89
N ALA A 35 16.99 6.63 17.69
CA ALA A 35 17.09 6.86 19.13
C ALA A 35 17.89 5.78 19.88
N ALA A 36 17.76 4.52 19.46
CA ALA A 36 18.54 3.41 20.04
C ALA A 36 20.03 3.53 19.71
N VAL A 37 20.37 3.93 18.47
CA VAL A 37 21.78 4.11 18.07
C VAL A 37 22.38 5.34 18.75
N GLU A 38 21.66 6.44 18.88
CA GLU A 38 22.11 7.62 19.64
C GLU A 38 22.47 7.25 21.10
N GLY A 39 21.61 6.43 21.74
CA GLY A 39 21.88 5.90 23.08
C GLY A 39 23.14 5.03 23.15
N LEU A 40 23.44 4.25 22.11
CA LEU A 40 24.66 3.47 22.02
C LEU A 40 25.89 4.34 21.79
N VAL A 41 25.81 5.34 20.91
CA VAL A 41 26.89 6.30 20.65
C VAL A 41 27.36 6.97 21.94
N GLY A 42 26.43 7.33 22.83
CA GLY A 42 26.76 7.90 24.15
C GLY A 42 27.38 6.90 25.15
N ALA A 43 27.26 5.59 24.92
CA ALA A 43 27.69 4.55 25.84
C ALA A 43 28.99 3.83 25.41
N VAL A 44 29.37 3.92 24.13
CA VAL A 44 30.54 3.23 23.58
C VAL A 44 31.76 4.14 23.47
N SER A 45 32.94 3.56 23.22
CA SER A 45 34.15 4.32 22.93
C SER A 45 34.10 4.99 21.56
N GLU A 46 34.78 6.12 21.41
CA GLU A 46 34.93 6.86 20.13
C GLU A 46 35.44 5.99 18.96
N HIS A 47 36.19 4.91 19.26
CA HIS A 47 36.68 3.97 18.24
C HIS A 47 35.57 3.17 17.54
N VAL A 48 34.37 3.11 18.12
CA VAL A 48 33.21 2.35 17.61
C VAL A 48 32.12 3.30 17.10
N THR A 49 32.06 4.53 17.61
CA THR A 49 31.05 5.55 17.27
C THR A 49 30.88 5.76 15.77
N GLY A 50 31.98 5.96 15.03
CA GLY A 50 31.88 6.18 13.58
C GLY A 50 31.23 5.00 12.83
N GLY A 51 31.50 3.77 13.26
CA GLY A 51 30.85 2.58 12.68
C GLY A 51 29.37 2.46 13.05
N LEU A 52 28.97 2.98 14.22
CA LEU A 52 27.55 3.04 14.61
C LEU A 52 26.80 4.10 13.81
N GLU A 53 27.40 5.28 13.59
CA GLU A 53 26.81 6.36 12.78
C GLU A 53 26.61 5.91 11.33
N ASP A 54 27.62 5.27 10.71
CA ASP A 54 27.49 4.72 9.36
C ASP A 54 26.38 3.65 9.30
N TYR A 55 26.33 2.76 10.31
CA TYR A 55 25.30 1.72 10.41
C TYR A 55 23.90 2.31 10.59
N GLU A 56 23.77 3.39 11.37
CA GLU A 56 22.52 4.12 11.55
C GLU A 56 22.01 4.64 10.22
N ILE A 57 22.85 5.41 9.52
CA ILE A 57 22.52 6.06 8.25
C ILE A 57 22.08 5.03 7.21
N ASP A 58 22.83 3.95 7.04
CA ASP A 58 22.52 2.91 6.07
C ASP A 58 21.21 2.20 6.40
N THR A 59 21.03 1.82 7.68
CA THR A 59 19.85 1.07 8.11
C THR A 59 18.58 1.92 8.01
N VAL A 60 18.61 3.17 8.48
CA VAL A 60 17.50 4.11 8.38
C VAL A 60 17.14 4.37 6.92
N THR A 61 18.13 4.54 6.05
CA THR A 61 17.90 4.74 4.61
C THR A 61 17.16 3.54 4.01
N HIS A 62 17.53 2.32 4.37
CA HIS A 62 16.83 1.12 3.92
C HIS A 62 15.42 1.01 4.48
N ILE A 63 15.21 1.31 5.77
CA ILE A 63 13.89 1.31 6.41
C ILE A 63 12.96 2.30 5.70
N ARG A 64 13.41 3.54 5.48
CA ARG A 64 12.64 4.58 4.76
C ARG A 64 12.26 4.12 3.36
N ARG A 65 13.21 3.53 2.63
CA ARG A 65 12.95 3.04 1.28
C ARG A 65 11.92 1.90 1.24
N VAL A 66 11.93 0.99 2.21
CA VAL A 66 10.91 -0.06 2.33
C VAL A 66 9.55 0.54 2.64
N ALA A 67 9.47 1.51 3.55
CA ALA A 67 8.24 2.22 3.88
C ALA A 67 7.66 2.94 2.65
N GLU A 68 8.46 3.73 1.94
CA GLU A 68 8.03 4.45 0.73
C GLU A 68 7.52 3.51 -0.37
N ASN A 69 8.22 2.40 -0.60
CA ASN A 69 7.81 1.40 -1.56
C ASN A 69 6.51 0.71 -1.15
N GLY A 70 6.34 0.41 0.14
CA GLY A 70 5.13 -0.21 0.69
C GLY A 70 3.91 0.69 0.56
N ILE A 71 4.03 1.96 0.93
CA ILE A 71 2.98 2.98 0.75
C ILE A 71 2.60 3.10 -0.73
N SER A 72 3.60 3.22 -1.61
CA SER A 72 3.36 3.34 -3.05
C SER A 72 2.63 2.12 -3.62
N LEU A 73 3.01 0.92 -3.19
CA LEU A 73 2.35 -0.32 -3.62
C LEU A 73 0.90 -0.36 -3.15
N ALA A 74 0.65 -0.08 -1.88
CA ALA A 74 -0.70 -0.06 -1.31
C ALA A 74 -1.61 0.94 -2.04
N GLN A 75 -1.11 2.15 -2.29
CA GLN A 75 -1.87 3.19 -3.01
C GLN A 75 -2.16 2.80 -4.47
N ASN A 76 -1.22 2.13 -5.14
CA ASN A 76 -1.46 1.61 -6.49
C ASN A 76 -2.55 0.54 -6.52
N VAL A 77 -2.58 -0.37 -5.52
CA VAL A 77 -3.64 -1.39 -5.41
C VAL A 77 -4.98 -0.74 -5.14
N GLN A 78 -5.06 0.15 -4.15
CA GLN A 78 -6.29 0.89 -3.84
C GLN A 78 -6.83 1.68 -5.06
N GLY A 79 -5.94 2.34 -5.81
CA GLY A 79 -6.31 3.05 -7.03
C GLY A 79 -6.82 2.13 -8.14
N ALA A 80 -6.21 0.94 -8.29
CA ALA A 80 -6.68 -0.06 -9.26
C ALA A 80 -8.06 -0.62 -8.87
N ASP A 81 -8.30 -0.90 -7.59
CA ASP A 81 -9.58 -1.44 -7.10
C ASP A 81 -10.73 -0.43 -7.26
N LEU A 82 -10.46 0.87 -7.06
CA LEU A 82 -11.41 1.94 -7.34
C LEU A 82 -11.78 1.96 -8.83
N ALA A 83 -10.80 1.88 -9.73
CA ALA A 83 -11.05 1.85 -11.17
C ALA A 83 -11.87 0.62 -11.62
N ILE A 84 -11.64 -0.55 -10.99
CA ILE A 84 -12.45 -1.75 -11.22
C ILE A 84 -13.89 -1.51 -10.77
N THR A 85 -14.07 -0.97 -9.57
CA THR A 85 -15.41 -0.72 -9.00
C THR A 85 -16.20 0.28 -9.83
N ASP A 86 -15.56 1.37 -10.30
CA ASP A 86 -16.18 2.37 -11.17
C ASP A 86 -16.58 1.75 -12.52
N THR A 87 -15.68 0.96 -13.13
CA THR A 87 -15.97 0.26 -14.39
C THR A 87 -17.13 -0.73 -14.24
N ASP A 88 -17.19 -1.48 -13.15
CA ASP A 88 -18.30 -2.41 -12.87
C ASP A 88 -19.62 -1.68 -12.67
N HIS A 89 -19.60 -0.51 -12.03
CA HIS A 89 -20.78 0.32 -11.83
C HIS A 89 -21.30 0.91 -13.14
N GLU A 90 -20.42 1.51 -13.95
CA GLU A 90 -20.76 2.06 -15.28
C GLU A 90 -21.36 0.96 -16.19
N ASN A 91 -20.74 -0.23 -16.21
CA ASN A 91 -21.27 -1.35 -16.97
C ASN A 91 -22.66 -1.79 -16.47
N ALA A 92 -22.86 -1.86 -15.14
CA ALA A 92 -24.15 -2.25 -14.57
C ALA A 92 -25.26 -1.25 -14.91
N GLU A 93 -24.97 0.05 -14.89
CA GLU A 93 -25.91 1.10 -15.33
C GLU A 93 -26.23 0.98 -16.82
N GLU A 94 -25.23 0.80 -17.69
CA GLU A 94 -25.43 0.62 -19.13
C GLU A 94 -26.30 -0.62 -19.43
N TYR A 95 -26.06 -1.74 -18.73
CA TYR A 95 -26.90 -2.93 -18.87
C TYR A 95 -28.33 -2.70 -18.37
N GLN A 96 -28.52 -1.96 -17.27
CA GLN A 96 -29.85 -1.64 -16.76
C GLN A 96 -30.61 -0.72 -17.73
N GLU A 97 -29.98 0.33 -18.25
CA GLU A 97 -30.57 1.21 -19.25
C GLU A 97 -30.91 0.45 -20.53
N GLY A 98 -30.02 -0.45 -20.99
CA GLY A 98 -30.27 -1.31 -22.14
C GLY A 98 -31.46 -2.26 -21.93
N LEU A 99 -31.64 -2.80 -20.72
CA LEU A 99 -32.79 -3.64 -20.35
C LEU A 99 -34.08 -2.83 -20.25
N GLU A 100 -34.06 -1.62 -19.70
CA GLU A 100 -35.20 -0.71 -19.66
C GLU A 100 -35.61 -0.24 -21.07
N ALA A 101 -34.64 0.00 -21.97
CA ALA A 101 -34.89 0.30 -23.38
C ALA A 101 -35.47 -0.90 -24.17
N LEU A 102 -35.28 -2.12 -23.67
CA LEU A 102 -35.81 -3.37 -24.22
C LEU A 102 -37.18 -3.76 -23.64
N ASP A 103 -37.85 -2.91 -22.84
CA ASP A 103 -39.23 -3.10 -22.36
C ASP A 103 -40.23 -3.01 -23.54
N ILE A 104 -40.21 -4.06 -24.37
CA ILE A 104 -41.13 -4.30 -25.47
C ILE A 104 -42.41 -4.82 -24.83
N GLN A 105 -43.51 -4.05 -24.92
CA GLN A 105 -44.86 -4.54 -24.59
C GLN A 105 -45.16 -5.81 -25.41
N ILE A 106 -45.07 -6.97 -24.76
CA ILE A 106 -45.59 -8.21 -25.33
C ILE A 106 -47.11 -8.16 -25.15
N ASN A 107 -47.81 -7.70 -26.18
CA ASN A 107 -49.26 -7.82 -26.27
C ASN A 107 -49.60 -9.31 -26.43
N PHE A 108 -50.26 -9.90 -25.43
CA PHE A 108 -50.94 -11.20 -25.55
C PHE A 108 -52.31 -11.02 -26.22
#